data_AF-A0A5C7PPL1-F1
#
_entry.id   AF-A0A5C7PPL1-F1
#
_cell.length_a   1.000
_cell.length_b   1.000
_cell.length_c   1.000
_cell.angle_alpha   90.00
_cell.angle_beta   90.00
_cell.angle_gamma   90.00
#
_symmetry.space_group_name_H-M   'P 1'
#
loop_
_entity.id
_entity.type
_entity.pdbx_description
1 polymer ?
#
loop_
_entity_poly.entity_id
_entity_poly.type
_entity_poly.pdbx_seq_one_letter_code
_entity_poly.pdbx_strand_id
1 'polypeptide(L)'
;MSSMELEIYEALTAVNVPAIKAKAVAASIDKAIDRRYSLHAEQLATRSDIADVKKEMAEAKADIIKWCVASIFGAVALFAAIVKIL
;
A
#
# COMPACT_ATOMS: atom_id res chain seq x y z
N MET A 1 -27.74 -4.54 -10.55
CA MET A 1 -27.77 -3.92 -9.21
C MET A 1 -26.81 -4.71 -8.35
N SER A 2 -25.91 -4.03 -7.65
CA SER A 2 -25.01 -4.69 -6.68
C SER A 2 -25.85 -5.30 -5.54
N SER A 3 -25.31 -6.27 -4.79
CA SER A 3 -26.01 -6.88 -3.65
C SER A 3 -26.55 -5.81 -2.69
N MET A 4 -25.73 -4.77 -2.46
CA MET A 4 -26.05 -3.65 -1.59
C MET A 4 -27.14 -2.72 -2.17
N GLU A 5 -27.08 -2.39 -3.46
CA GLU A 5 -28.12 -1.59 -4.11
C GLU A 5 -29.50 -2.24 -4.00
N LEU A 6 -29.55 -3.58 -4.06
CA LEU A 6 -30.79 -4.35 -3.94
C LEU A 6 -31.35 -4.27 -2.52
N GLU A 7 -30.51 -4.46 -1.51
CA GLU A 7 -30.90 -4.34 -0.10
C GLU A 7 -31.44 -2.93 0.23
N ILE A 8 -30.78 -1.88 -0.26
CA ILE A 8 -31.22 -0.50 -0.05
C ILE A 8 -32.55 -0.24 -0.78
N TYR A 9 -32.69 -0.72 -2.01
CA TYR A 9 -33.92 -0.61 -2.77
C TYR A 9 -35.10 -1.28 -2.04
N GLU A 10 -34.92 -2.51 -1.59
CA GLU A 10 -35.92 -3.28 -0.85
C GLU A 10 -36.34 -2.59 0.44
N ALA A 11 -35.36 -2.12 1.23
CA ALA A 11 -35.61 -1.38 2.47
C ALA A 11 -36.42 -0.10 2.24
N LEU A 12 -36.11 0.66 1.17
CA LEU A 12 -36.84 1.88 0.82
C LEU A 12 -38.26 1.57 0.35
N THR A 13 -38.44 0.51 -0.44
CA THR A 13 -39.79 0.08 -0.85
C THR A 13 -40.63 -0.44 0.32
N ALA A 14 -40.02 -1.09 1.32
CA ALA A 14 -40.71 -1.56 2.52
C ALA A 14 -41.30 -0.42 3.37
N VAL A 15 -40.77 0.79 3.25
CA VAL A 15 -41.30 2.01 3.88
C VAL A 15 -42.09 2.89 2.89
N ASN A 16 -42.64 2.29 1.83
CA ASN A 16 -43.49 2.92 0.81
C ASN A 16 -42.82 4.04 0.00
N VAL A 17 -41.49 4.03 -0.16
CA VAL A 17 -40.84 4.92 -1.11
C VAL A 17 -41.16 4.45 -2.54
N PRO A 18 -41.57 5.35 -3.45
CA PRO A 18 -41.83 5.00 -4.84
C PRO A 18 -40.61 4.33 -5.50
N ALA A 19 -40.82 3.23 -6.22
CA ALA A 19 -39.75 2.42 -6.83
C ALA A 19 -38.73 3.23 -7.63
N ILE A 20 -39.18 4.24 -8.38
CA ILE A 20 -38.29 5.13 -9.16
C ILE A 20 -37.35 5.91 -8.22
N LYS A 21 -37.86 6.41 -7.10
CA LYS A 21 -37.07 7.14 -6.11
C LYS A 21 -36.15 6.20 -5.32
N ALA A 22 -36.65 5.03 -4.92
CA ALA A 22 -35.84 4.02 -4.23
C ALA A 22 -34.63 3.60 -5.07
N LYS A 23 -34.84 3.36 -6.37
CA LYS A 23 -33.78 3.01 -7.32
C LYS A 23 -32.77 4.15 -7.51
N ALA A 24 -33.25 5.39 -7.62
CA ALA A 24 -32.38 6.56 -7.75
C ALA A 24 -31.51 6.77 -6.49
N VAL A 25 -32.07 6.56 -5.30
CA VAL A 25 -31.34 6.67 -4.03
C VAL A 25 -30.28 5.57 -3.92
N ALA A 26 -30.65 4.31 -4.16
CA ALA A 26 -29.71 3.19 -4.14
C ALA A 26 -28.52 3.42 -5.08
N ALA A 27 -28.78 3.82 -6.33
CA ALA A 27 -27.75 4.13 -7.31
C ALA A 27 -26.88 5.34 -6.91
N SER A 28 -27.45 6.35 -6.24
CA SER A 28 -26.69 7.51 -5.76
C SER A 28 -25.73 7.14 -4.62
N ILE A 29 -26.13 6.20 -3.76
CA ILE A 29 -25.33 5.72 -2.63
C ILE A 29 -24.18 4.85 -3.15
N ASP A 30 -24.46 3.90 -4.04
CA ASP A 30 -23.45 3.05 -4.68
C ASP A 30 -22.37 3.90 -5.36
N LYS A 31 -22.78 4.90 -6.15
CA LYS A 31 -21.86 5.85 -6.81
C LYS A 31 -21.06 6.70 -5.81
N ALA A 32 -21.65 7.12 -4.70
CA ALA A 32 -20.95 7.91 -3.69
C ALA A 32 -19.91 7.07 -2.92
N ILE A 33 -20.24 5.80 -2.64
CA ILE A 33 -19.34 4.83 -2.01
C ILE A 33 -18.17 4.54 -2.94
N ASP A 34 -18.44 4.20 -4.21
CA ASP A 34 -17.41 3.90 -5.20
C ASP A 34 -16.45 5.08 -5.38
N ARG A 35 -16.98 6.30 -5.52
CA ARG A 35 -16.17 7.53 -5.58
C ARG A 35 -15.31 7.74 -4.34
N ARG A 36 -15.79 7.38 -3.15
CA ARG A 36 -15.02 7.54 -1.90
C ARG A 36 -13.91 6.50 -1.81
N TYR A 37 -14.21 5.26 -2.18
CA TYR A 37 -13.22 4.19 -2.26
C TYR A 37 -12.15 4.49 -3.30
N SER A 38 -12.51 4.93 -4.51
CA SER A 38 -11.55 5.26 -5.55
C SER A 38 -10.58 6.37 -5.12
N LEU A 39 -11.07 7.37 -4.38
CA LEU A 39 -10.23 8.46 -3.85
C LEU A 39 -9.24 8.02 -2.77
N HIS A 40 -9.52 6.93 -2.04
CA HIS A 40 -8.69 6.48 -0.91
C HIS A 40 -7.94 5.19 -1.20
N ALA A 41 -8.28 4.48 -2.29
CA ALA A 41 -7.65 3.23 -2.68
C ALA A 41 -6.15 3.41 -2.95
N GLU A 42 -5.75 4.54 -3.53
CA GLU A 42 -4.34 4.88 -3.79
C GLU A 42 -3.54 5.20 -2.52
N GLN A 43 -4.20 5.52 -1.40
CA GLN A 43 -3.53 5.82 -0.13
C GLN A 43 -3.26 4.58 0.72
N LEU A 44 -3.81 3.43 0.34
CA LEU A 44 -3.68 2.20 1.09
C LEU A 44 -2.55 1.35 0.51
N ALA A 45 -1.44 1.24 1.24
CA ALA A 45 -0.42 0.26 0.92
C ALA A 45 -1.02 -1.15 0.99
N THR A 46 -0.96 -1.87 -0.12
CA THR A 46 -1.39 -3.26 -0.20
C THR A 46 -0.38 -4.15 0.51
N ARG A 47 -0.77 -5.42 0.76
CA ARG A 47 0.17 -6.41 1.28
C ARG A 47 1.37 -6.64 0.35
N SER A 48 1.19 -6.43 -0.95
CA SER A 48 2.27 -6.51 -1.93
C SER A 48 3.26 -5.37 -1.72
N ASP A 49 2.76 -4.13 -1.64
CA ASP A 49 3.62 -2.95 -1.44
C ASP A 49 4.45 -3.07 -0.15
N ILE A 50 3.86 -3.60 0.92
CA ILE A 50 4.58 -3.86 2.18
C ILE A 50 5.63 -4.96 2.01
N ALA A 51 5.36 -6.00 1.21
CA ALA A 51 6.31 -7.07 0.95
C ALA A 51 7.51 -6.55 0.11
N ASP A 52 7.24 -5.70 -0.87
CA ASP A 52 8.25 -5.08 -1.72
C ASP A 52 9.16 -4.16 -0.90
N VAL A 53 8.59 -3.29 -0.06
CA VAL A 53 9.38 -2.44 0.87
C VAL A 53 10.23 -3.28 1.82
N LYS A 54 9.71 -4.39 2.35
CA LYS A 54 10.49 -5.29 3.23
C LYS A 54 11.65 -5.93 2.48
N LYS A 55 11.44 -6.32 1.23
CA LYS A 55 12.48 -6.90 0.38
C LYS A 55 13.58 -5.88 0.09
N GLU A 56 13.21 -4.69 -0.37
CA GLU A 56 14.16 -3.59 -0.63
C GLU A 56 14.96 -3.24 0.63
N MET A 57 14.30 -3.21 1.80
CA MET A 57 14.97 -2.94 3.07
C MET A 57 15.95 -4.05 3.45
N ALA A 58 15.66 -5.32 3.16
CA ALA A 58 16.56 -6.43 3.41
C ALA A 58 17.80 -6.36 2.48
N GLU A 59 17.59 -6.06 1.21
CA GLU A 59 18.66 -5.87 0.21
C GLU A 59 19.57 -4.69 0.58
N ALA A 60 18.99 -3.54 0.93
CA ALA A 60 19.75 -2.37 1.36
C ALA A 60 20.60 -2.65 2.60
N LYS A 61 20.05 -3.39 3.58
CA LYS A 61 20.82 -3.80 4.77
C LYS A 61 21.99 -4.71 4.41
N ALA A 62 21.78 -5.67 3.50
CA ALA A 62 22.84 -6.57 3.05
C ALA A 62 23.96 -5.80 2.34
N ASP A 63 23.62 -4.84 1.48
CA ASP A 63 24.59 -4.02 0.77
C ASP A 63 25.38 -3.10 1.70
N ILE A 64 24.72 -2.48 2.68
CA ILE A 64 25.39 -1.67 3.71
C ILE A 64 26.42 -2.53 4.46
N ILE A 65 26.03 -3.73 4.90
CA ILE A 65 26.95 -4.65 5.61
C ILE A 65 28.12 -5.02 4.72
N LYS A 66 27.87 -5.40 3.45
CA LYS A 66 28.91 -5.77 2.49
C LYS A 66 29.96 -4.67 2.34
N TRP A 67 29.53 -3.43 2.13
CA TRP A 67 30.44 -2.31 1.90
C TRP A 67 31.11 -1.82 3.18
N CYS A 68 30.42 -1.85 4.34
CA CYS A 68 31.04 -1.58 5.63
C CYS A 68 32.18 -2.56 5.90
N VAL A 69 31.95 -3.86 5.75
CA VAL A 69 32.99 -4.88 5.96
C VAL A 69 34.15 -4.70 4.99
N ALA A 70 33.87 -4.47 3.70
CA ALA A 70 34.90 -4.21 2.71
C ALA A 70 35.76 -2.98 3.06
N SER A 71 35.13 -1.89 3.53
CA SER A 71 35.84 -0.67 3.93
C SER A 71 36.75 -0.87 5.15
N ILE A 72 36.34 -1.69 6.12
CA ILE A 72 37.16 -2.02 7.29
C ILE A 72 38.43 -2.76 6.85
N PHE A 73 38.28 -3.79 6.02
CA PHE A 73 39.44 -4.52 5.51
C PHE A 73 40.34 -3.64 4.64
N GLY A 74 39.75 -2.77 3.81
CA GLY A 74 40.50 -1.79 3.03
C GLY A 74 41.32 -0.84 3.91
N ALA A 75 40.71 -0.31 4.97
CA ALA A 75 41.39 0.59 5.92
C ALA A 75 42.53 -0.12 6.67
N VAL A 76 42.33 -1.36 7.12
CA VAL A 76 43.36 -2.17 7.80
C VAL A 76 44.52 -2.49 6.85
N ALA A 77 44.23 -2.88 5.61
CA ALA A 77 45.26 -3.17 4.62
C ALA A 77 46.10 -1.93 4.29
N LEU A 78 45.44 -0.77 4.11
CA LEU A 78 46.12 0.51 3.89
C LEU A 78 47.00 0.90 5.07
N PHE A 79 46.49 0.76 6.30
CA PHE A 79 47.25 1.02 7.51
C PHE A 79 48.51 0.14 7.60
N ALA A 80 48.38 -1.16 7.35
CA ALA A 80 49.52 -2.09 7.37
C ALA A 80 50.58 -1.73 6.31
N ALA A 81 50.16 -1.29 5.12
CA ALA A 81 51.07 -0.85 4.07
C ALA A 81 51.85 0.41 4.47
N ILE A 82 51.18 1.39 5.09
CA ILE A 82 51.82 2.63 5.58
C ILE A 82 52.85 2.31 6.67
N VAL A 83 52.49 1.48 7.65
CA VAL A 83 53.40 1.07 8.75
C VAL A 83 54.65 0.35 8.22
N LYS A 84 54.54 -0.38 7.11
CA LYS A 84 55.69 -1.08 6.51
C LYS A 84 56.65 -0.16 5.74
N ILE A 85 56.17 1.00 5.30
CA ILE A 85 56.94 1.97 4.50
C ILE A 85 57.64 3.02 5.40
N LEU A 86 57.09 3.29 6.59
CA LEU A 86 57.71 4.07 7.66
C LEU A 86 58.80 3.27 8.38
#